data_AF-A0A924CZK4-F1
#
_entry.id   AF-A0A924CZK4-F1
#
_cell.length_a   1.000
_cell.length_b   1.000
_cell.length_c   1.000
_cell.angle_alpha   90.00
_cell.angle_beta   90.00
_cell.angle_gamma   90.00
#
_symmetry.space_group_name_H-M   'P 1'
#
loop_
_entity.id
_entity.type
_entity.pdbx_description
1 polymer ?
#
loop_
_entity_poly.entity_id
_entity_poly.type
_entity_poly.pdbx_seq_one_letter_code
_entity_poly.pdbx_strand_id
1 'polypeptide(L)'
;QDVDAIFDQHLPAALEQARAEGRRLRLMFYAHGGLNGEADALAAARDRIGWWKSNGIYPIHFIWETGLAEVLGQMLERWQQGRGPAPRNLFSDHVSDPLIESFAHRAGGVQIWSAMKWSAMQASMPNVLGGGGNAPGAVAGGAYYVARQLAAFCSAHRDDVEVHAAGHSAGAIFHAHFLPCALDLGVPQVHSLHLLAPAVRVDLFKQQLAPRVGRGKGIAQLAMYTMADSYEKDDNCGGVYRKSLLYLIYRGLEPEPDQAVLGLERSVRADGDLKQLFGIGAGRGSADIIWSDNGLDHGRSATRSHTHGGFDDDPATMGSIVRRVLDKADADRIVELPAGASRAVDPWRAPVAYWSDAMPGQWSDGWPGAFRPAAGAPVQPSFTAPPMQASFDAPAIPPQRPMSGAGGGRRLALCVGIDTYPTAPLGGCVNDARDWADALTRFGFAAPRSLYNQNATRDAIMRQLTALVGDSRPGDVIVFQYAGHGTTVPDLDGDEAGADTPGDDEALCPYDFASGELLIDDDMRAIFRRLPDGVNLTCFFDCCHSGTITRMALGGRAGGFTPRKRPPFPRRDPHPY
;
A
#
# COMPACT_ATOMS: atom_id res chain seq x y z
N GLN A 1 -19.48 11.80 1.79
CA GLN A 1 -20.08 12.79 0.87
C GLN A 1 -20.05 12.29 -0.56
N ASP A 2 -18.90 12.09 -1.20
CA ASP A 2 -18.87 11.62 -2.61
C ASP A 2 -19.45 10.21 -2.79
N VAL A 3 -19.12 9.27 -1.90
CA VAL A 3 -19.73 7.94 -1.91
C VAL A 3 -21.25 8.03 -1.73
N ASP A 4 -21.71 8.91 -0.83
CA ASP A 4 -23.15 9.12 -0.61
C ASP A 4 -23.82 9.65 -1.88
N ALA A 5 -23.22 10.64 -2.54
CA ALA A 5 -23.73 11.16 -3.81
C ALA A 5 -23.81 10.08 -4.90
N ILE A 6 -22.83 9.16 -4.97
CA ILE A 6 -22.88 8.01 -5.88
C ILE A 6 -24.12 7.16 -5.61
N PHE A 7 -24.38 6.78 -4.37
CA PHE A 7 -25.47 5.86 -4.03
C PHE A 7 -26.85 6.51 -3.92
N ASP A 8 -26.92 7.78 -3.51
CA ASP A 8 -28.18 8.47 -3.25
C ASP A 8 -28.70 9.24 -4.46
N GLN A 9 -27.82 9.61 -5.41
CA GLN A 9 -28.19 10.43 -6.57
C GLN A 9 -27.82 9.76 -7.90
N HIS A 10 -26.55 9.41 -8.09
CA HIS A 10 -26.06 9.01 -9.41
C HIS A 10 -26.47 7.59 -9.81
N LEU A 11 -26.41 6.63 -8.89
CA LEU A 11 -26.85 5.26 -9.15
C LEU A 11 -28.37 5.15 -9.34
N PRO A 12 -29.24 5.81 -8.55
CA PRO A 12 -30.67 5.85 -8.83
C PRO A 12 -30.98 6.41 -10.22
N ALA A 13 -30.35 7.51 -10.63
CA ALA A 13 -30.54 8.06 -11.98
C ALA A 13 -30.07 7.09 -13.09
N ALA A 14 -28.93 6.44 -12.89
CA ALA A 14 -28.41 5.44 -13.82
C ALA A 14 -29.33 4.20 -13.90
N LEU A 15 -29.96 3.82 -12.78
CA LEU A 15 -30.91 2.72 -12.71
C LEU A 15 -32.20 3.05 -13.46
N GLU A 16 -32.74 4.25 -13.29
CA GLU A 16 -33.91 4.71 -14.04
C GLU A 16 -33.65 4.72 -15.55
N GLN A 17 -32.47 5.20 -15.97
CA GLN A 17 -32.06 5.13 -17.36
C GLN A 17 -31.96 3.68 -17.86
N ALA A 18 -31.35 2.78 -17.08
CA ALA A 18 -31.25 1.36 -17.44
C ALA A 18 -32.63 0.71 -17.61
N ARG A 19 -33.57 0.99 -16.69
CA ARG A 19 -34.96 0.52 -16.75
C ARG A 19 -35.70 1.05 -17.97
N ALA A 20 -35.54 2.34 -18.30
CA ALA A 20 -36.14 2.94 -19.50
C ALA A 20 -35.63 2.30 -20.80
N GLU A 21 -34.37 1.82 -20.79
CA GLU A 21 -33.75 1.08 -21.89
C GLU A 21 -34.05 -0.43 -21.87
N GLY A 22 -34.84 -0.91 -20.90
CA GLY A 22 -35.21 -2.33 -20.78
C GLY A 22 -34.05 -3.25 -20.41
N ARG A 23 -33.02 -2.72 -19.75
CA ARG A 23 -31.82 -3.48 -19.33
C ARG A 23 -31.56 -3.35 -17.83
N ARG A 24 -30.74 -4.26 -17.31
CA ARG A 24 -30.18 -4.13 -15.97
C ARG A 24 -29.08 -3.06 -15.92
N LEU A 25 -28.94 -2.44 -14.75
CA LEU A 25 -27.82 -1.57 -14.43
C LEU A 25 -26.59 -2.44 -14.14
N ARG A 26 -25.58 -2.34 -14.99
CA ARG A 26 -24.31 -3.07 -14.83
C ARG A 26 -23.30 -2.18 -14.15
N LEU A 27 -22.92 -2.54 -12.93
CA LEU A 27 -21.92 -1.83 -12.15
C LEU A 27 -20.55 -2.46 -12.39
N MET A 28 -19.53 -1.65 -12.68
CA MET A 28 -18.14 -2.07 -12.80
C MET A 28 -17.31 -1.45 -11.68
N PHE A 29 -16.90 -2.24 -10.70
CA PHE A 29 -15.96 -1.82 -9.67
C PHE A 29 -14.53 -1.99 -10.16
N TYR A 30 -13.90 -0.88 -10.55
CA TYR A 30 -12.58 -0.87 -11.17
C TYR A 30 -11.51 -0.39 -10.17
N ALA A 31 -10.46 -1.17 -9.94
CA ALA A 31 -9.33 -0.82 -9.09
C ALA A 31 -8.04 -0.77 -9.93
N HIS A 32 -7.32 0.35 -9.91
CA HIS A 32 -6.15 0.56 -10.79
C HIS A 32 -4.87 -0.12 -10.28
N GLY A 33 -3.78 -0.04 -11.06
CA GLY A 33 -2.47 -0.57 -10.71
C GLY A 33 -1.63 0.34 -9.79
N GLY A 34 -0.62 -0.25 -9.15
CA GLY A 34 0.15 0.35 -8.06
C GLY A 34 1.29 1.30 -8.45
N LEU A 35 1.37 1.81 -9.68
CA LEU A 35 2.48 2.67 -10.15
C LEU A 35 2.01 4.02 -10.72
N ASN A 36 0.83 4.48 -10.32
CA ASN A 36 0.23 5.69 -10.85
C ASN A 36 0.07 6.70 -9.73
N GLY A 37 0.45 7.95 -10.00
CA GLY A 37 0.05 9.05 -9.14
C GLY A 37 -1.48 9.20 -9.13
N GLU A 38 -2.01 9.76 -8.05
CA GLU A 38 -3.46 9.95 -7.90
C GLU A 38 -4.06 10.76 -9.07
N ALA A 39 -3.38 11.84 -9.47
CA ALA A 39 -3.81 12.70 -10.58
C ALA A 39 -3.88 11.94 -11.93
N ASP A 40 -2.89 11.09 -12.21
CA ASP A 40 -2.86 10.29 -13.44
C ASP A 40 -3.92 9.19 -13.43
N ALA A 41 -4.14 8.56 -12.27
CA ALA A 41 -5.19 7.59 -12.07
C ALA A 41 -6.60 8.22 -12.22
N LEU A 42 -6.79 9.43 -11.69
CA LEU A 42 -8.01 10.23 -11.86
C LEU A 42 -8.23 10.64 -13.32
N ALA A 43 -7.18 11.09 -14.01
CA ALA A 43 -7.25 11.43 -15.42
C ALA A 43 -7.64 10.20 -16.28
N ALA A 44 -6.96 9.07 -16.07
CA ALA A 44 -7.27 7.83 -16.75
C ALA A 44 -8.70 7.33 -16.47
N ALA A 45 -9.17 7.44 -15.22
CA ALA A 45 -10.55 7.11 -14.87
C ALA A 45 -11.55 8.02 -15.58
N ARG A 46 -11.33 9.35 -15.55
CA ARG A 46 -12.17 10.34 -16.25
C ARG A 46 -12.30 10.03 -17.74
N ASP A 47 -11.20 9.72 -18.38
CA ASP A 47 -11.15 9.48 -19.83
C ASP A 47 -11.86 8.15 -20.21
N ARG A 48 -11.90 7.18 -19.28
CA ARG A 48 -12.58 5.88 -19.48
C ARG A 48 -14.05 5.86 -19.04
N ILE A 49 -14.51 6.78 -18.19
CA ILE A 49 -15.92 6.83 -17.72
C ILE A 49 -16.89 6.94 -18.91
N GLY A 50 -16.59 7.83 -19.87
CA GLY A 50 -17.43 8.00 -21.06
C GLY A 50 -17.52 6.71 -21.89
N TRP A 51 -16.39 6.02 -22.05
CA TRP A 51 -16.31 4.76 -22.79
C TRP A 51 -17.10 3.63 -22.12
N TRP A 52 -16.96 3.43 -20.80
CA TRP A 52 -17.78 2.45 -20.08
C TRP A 52 -19.28 2.74 -20.22
N LYS A 53 -19.68 3.99 -20.00
CA LYS A 53 -21.08 4.40 -20.11
C LYS A 53 -21.63 4.24 -21.51
N SER A 54 -20.83 4.48 -22.55
CA SER A 54 -21.22 4.25 -23.95
C SER A 54 -21.51 2.77 -24.27
N ASN A 55 -20.95 1.85 -23.49
CA ASN A 55 -21.24 0.41 -23.55
C ASN A 55 -22.38 -0.03 -22.61
N GLY A 56 -23.05 0.91 -21.94
CA GLY A 56 -24.11 0.61 -20.96
C GLY A 56 -23.60 0.04 -19.63
N ILE A 57 -22.34 0.33 -19.29
CA ILE A 57 -21.68 -0.10 -18.05
C ILE A 57 -21.42 1.14 -17.20
N TYR A 58 -21.79 1.11 -15.93
CA TYR A 58 -21.58 2.21 -14.98
C TYR A 58 -20.34 1.91 -14.13
N PRO A 59 -19.21 2.61 -14.33
CA PRO A 59 -17.99 2.35 -13.57
C PRO A 59 -17.98 3.10 -12.23
N ILE A 60 -17.47 2.44 -11.21
CA ILE A 60 -17.08 3.02 -9.92
C ILE A 60 -15.60 2.70 -9.74
N HIS A 61 -14.77 3.74 -9.76
CA HIS A 61 -13.32 3.62 -9.66
C HIS A 61 -12.86 3.75 -8.21
N PHE A 62 -12.04 2.80 -7.76
CA PHE A 62 -11.23 2.96 -6.56
C PHE A 62 -9.87 3.51 -6.96
N ILE A 63 -9.51 4.65 -6.39
CA ILE A 63 -8.29 5.38 -6.68
C ILE A 63 -7.52 5.61 -5.38
N TRP A 64 -6.20 5.42 -5.43
CA TRP A 64 -5.29 5.62 -4.29
C TRP A 64 -3.92 6.10 -4.77
N GLU A 65 -3.19 6.78 -3.89
CA GLU A 65 -1.80 7.17 -4.11
C GLU A 65 -0.87 5.97 -3.95
N THR A 66 0.12 5.82 -4.83
CA THR A 66 1.00 4.65 -4.84
C THR A 66 2.47 5.03 -4.66
N GLY A 67 2.99 4.88 -3.44
CA GLY A 67 4.39 5.15 -3.08
C GLY A 67 5.47 4.37 -3.85
N LEU A 68 5.07 3.37 -4.66
CA LEU A 68 5.98 2.53 -5.44
C LEU A 68 6.54 3.25 -6.67
N ALA A 69 5.80 4.23 -7.21
CA ALA A 69 6.28 5.04 -8.33
C ALA A 69 7.51 5.85 -7.91
N GLU A 70 7.50 6.41 -6.71
CA GLU A 70 8.60 7.17 -6.11
C GLU A 70 9.81 6.28 -5.85
N VAL A 71 9.62 5.03 -5.37
CA VAL A 71 10.72 4.07 -5.18
C VAL A 71 11.41 3.76 -6.50
N LEU A 72 10.64 3.47 -7.55
CA LEU A 72 11.19 3.21 -8.89
C LEU A 72 11.86 4.45 -9.49
N GLY A 73 11.27 5.64 -9.29
CA GLY A 73 11.87 6.92 -9.71
C GLY A 73 13.21 7.18 -9.04
N GLN A 74 13.30 6.97 -7.73
CA GLN A 74 14.56 7.10 -6.97
C GLN A 74 15.62 6.09 -7.44
N MET A 75 15.23 4.88 -7.84
CA MET A 75 16.16 3.92 -8.45
C MET A 75 16.70 4.44 -9.78
N LEU A 76 15.84 4.99 -10.64
CA LEU A 76 16.25 5.56 -11.93
C LEU A 76 17.20 6.74 -11.76
N GLU A 77 16.86 7.71 -10.90
CA GLU A 77 17.69 8.89 -10.65
C GLU A 77 19.09 8.52 -10.16
N ARG A 78 19.21 7.58 -9.22
CA ARG A 78 20.51 7.12 -8.71
C ARG A 78 21.34 6.41 -9.77
N TRP A 79 20.68 5.73 -10.72
CA TRP A 79 21.34 5.07 -11.84
C TRP A 79 21.86 6.09 -12.87
N GLN A 80 21.05 7.08 -13.20
CA GLN A 80 21.44 8.20 -14.07
C GLN A 80 22.59 9.03 -13.47
N GLN A 81 22.60 9.20 -12.14
CA GLN A 81 23.69 9.86 -11.41
C GLN A 81 24.96 9.00 -11.25
N GLY A 82 24.99 7.76 -11.75
CA GLY A 82 26.15 6.86 -11.66
C GLY A 82 26.49 6.42 -10.24
N ARG A 83 25.54 6.53 -9.30
CA ARG A 83 25.68 6.18 -7.87
C ARG A 83 25.06 4.83 -7.49
N GLY A 84 24.52 4.09 -8.46
CA GLY A 84 24.26 2.65 -8.30
C GLY A 84 25.57 1.87 -8.14
N PRO A 85 25.55 0.60 -7.71
CA PRO A 85 26.76 -0.22 -7.62
C PRO A 85 27.42 -0.41 -9.02
N ALA A 86 28.30 0.54 -9.34
CA ALA A 86 29.42 0.74 -10.29
C ALA A 86 29.64 -0.21 -11.51
N PRO A 87 30.59 0.10 -12.41
CA PRO A 87 30.66 1.21 -13.37
C PRO A 87 30.77 0.69 -14.83
N ARG A 88 30.33 1.50 -15.80
CA ARG A 88 30.73 1.66 -17.22
C ARG A 88 31.43 0.56 -18.09
N ASN A 89 31.59 -0.71 -17.72
CA ASN A 89 32.22 -1.74 -18.59
C ASN A 89 31.89 -3.21 -18.21
N LEU A 90 30.62 -3.58 -18.04
CA LEU A 90 30.21 -5.00 -17.88
C LEU A 90 28.98 -5.31 -18.75
N PHE A 91 29.21 -5.39 -20.06
CA PHE A 91 28.28 -6.04 -20.99
C PHE A 91 28.49 -7.57 -20.90
N SER A 92 27.82 -8.24 -19.98
CA SER A 92 27.46 -9.66 -20.13
C SER A 92 26.36 -10.03 -19.14
N ASP A 93 25.37 -10.77 -19.63
CA ASP A 93 24.13 -11.15 -18.96
C ASP A 93 24.29 -11.79 -17.56
N HIS A 94 23.23 -11.66 -16.76
CA HIS A 94 22.91 -12.39 -15.50
C HIS A 94 23.37 -11.83 -14.15
N VAL A 95 24.13 -10.72 -14.07
CA VAL A 95 24.70 -10.26 -12.78
C VAL A 95 24.02 -8.99 -12.21
N SER A 96 23.25 -8.23 -12.98
CA SER A 96 22.62 -6.98 -12.51
C SER A 96 21.34 -7.15 -11.71
N ASP A 97 20.49 -8.12 -12.09
CA ASP A 97 19.14 -8.24 -11.54
C ASP A 97 19.11 -8.64 -10.05
N PRO A 98 19.95 -9.57 -9.56
CA PRO A 98 19.99 -9.92 -8.14
C PRO A 98 20.44 -8.74 -7.26
N LEU A 99 21.26 -7.83 -7.79
CA LEU A 99 21.72 -6.64 -7.07
C LEU A 99 20.65 -5.57 -6.99
N ILE A 100 19.81 -5.43 -8.02
CA ILE A 100 18.64 -4.53 -8.01
C ILE A 100 17.54 -5.10 -7.11
N GLU A 101 17.31 -6.40 -7.17
CA GLU A 101 16.36 -7.12 -6.30
C GLU A 101 16.79 -7.01 -4.82
N SER A 102 18.07 -7.23 -4.53
CA SER A 102 18.64 -7.03 -3.19
C SER A 102 18.60 -5.57 -2.73
N PHE A 103 18.66 -4.61 -3.67
CA PHE A 103 18.58 -3.19 -3.36
C PHE A 103 17.14 -2.72 -3.12
N ALA A 104 16.17 -3.22 -3.88
CA ALA A 104 14.74 -3.00 -3.63
C ALA A 104 14.34 -3.48 -2.23
N HIS A 105 14.89 -4.64 -1.83
CA HIS A 105 14.71 -5.22 -0.50
C HIS A 105 15.30 -4.34 0.63
N ARG A 106 16.46 -3.70 0.39
CA ARG A 106 17.18 -2.87 1.37
C ARG A 106 16.78 -1.39 1.39
N ALA A 107 16.14 -0.87 0.34
CA ALA A 107 15.89 0.56 0.15
C ALA A 107 14.45 1.01 0.50
N GLY A 108 13.71 0.24 1.30
CA GLY A 108 12.35 0.60 1.70
C GLY A 108 11.23 0.06 0.79
N GLY A 109 11.57 -0.62 -0.31
CA GLY A 109 10.60 -1.11 -1.30
C GLY A 109 9.64 -2.16 -0.74
N VAL A 110 10.16 -3.07 0.09
CA VAL A 110 9.35 -4.08 0.80
C VAL A 110 8.37 -3.43 1.77
N GLN A 111 8.81 -2.38 2.48
CA GLN A 111 8.01 -1.64 3.46
C GLN A 111 6.86 -0.92 2.77
N ILE A 112 7.13 -0.19 1.68
CA ILE A 112 6.10 0.53 0.91
C ILE A 112 5.13 -0.44 0.24
N TRP A 113 5.63 -1.53 -0.35
CA TRP A 113 4.80 -2.60 -0.91
C TRP A 113 3.90 -3.24 0.16
N SER A 114 4.44 -3.49 1.36
CA SER A 114 3.68 -4.07 2.47
C SER A 114 2.65 -3.10 3.05
N ALA A 115 2.98 -1.82 3.17
CA ALA A 115 2.06 -0.77 3.58
C ALA A 115 0.90 -0.59 2.59
N MET A 116 1.15 -0.72 1.29
CA MET A 116 0.11 -0.72 0.26
C MET A 116 -0.84 -1.91 0.43
N LYS A 117 -0.31 -3.13 0.60
CA LYS A 117 -1.12 -4.34 0.87
C LYS A 117 -1.96 -4.17 2.14
N TRP A 118 -1.37 -3.62 3.19
CA TRP A 118 -2.05 -3.31 4.44
C TRP A 118 -3.19 -2.31 4.25
N SER A 119 -2.94 -1.23 3.53
CA SER A 119 -3.95 -0.20 3.23
C SER A 119 -5.14 -0.78 2.46
N ALA A 120 -4.89 -1.66 1.48
CA ALA A 120 -5.93 -2.37 0.74
C ALA A 120 -6.79 -3.26 1.65
N MET A 121 -6.18 -3.95 2.62
CA MET A 121 -6.87 -4.74 3.63
C MET A 121 -7.71 -3.86 4.56
N GLN A 122 -7.12 -2.82 5.14
CA GLN A 122 -7.77 -1.88 6.06
C GLN A 122 -8.96 -1.17 5.43
N ALA A 123 -8.84 -0.78 4.15
CA ALA A 123 -9.92 -0.14 3.42
C ALA A 123 -11.21 -0.98 3.40
N SER A 124 -11.10 -2.31 3.47
CA SER A 124 -12.23 -3.24 3.43
C SER A 124 -12.67 -3.74 4.81
N MET A 125 -12.09 -3.24 5.90
CA MET A 125 -12.44 -3.67 7.25
C MET A 125 -13.66 -2.93 7.81
N PRO A 126 -14.54 -3.64 8.58
CA PRO A 126 -15.63 -3.01 9.32
C PRO A 126 -15.13 -2.02 10.37
N ASN A 127 -13.88 -2.17 10.79
CA ASN A 127 -13.22 -1.28 11.71
C ASN A 127 -11.74 -1.19 11.34
N VAL A 128 -11.30 0.01 10.98
CA VAL A 128 -9.89 0.32 10.68
C VAL A 128 -9.07 0.47 11.98
N LEU A 129 -9.77 0.60 13.12
CA LEU A 129 -9.20 0.85 14.45
C LEU A 129 -9.54 -0.31 15.40
N GLY A 130 -8.86 -1.46 15.27
CA GLY A 130 -8.57 -2.44 16.34
C GLY A 130 -9.68 -2.92 17.32
N GLY A 131 -10.94 -2.59 17.11
CA GLY A 131 -12.05 -2.91 18.00
C GLY A 131 -12.96 -3.93 17.35
N GLY A 132 -13.38 -4.93 18.11
CA GLY A 132 -14.50 -5.79 17.70
C GLY A 132 -15.73 -4.96 17.30
N GLY A 133 -16.54 -5.50 16.40
CA GLY A 133 -17.72 -4.84 15.82
C GLY A 133 -18.54 -3.99 16.79
N ASN A 134 -19.08 -2.89 16.25
CA ASN A 134 -19.91 -1.91 16.95
C ASN A 134 -19.27 -1.18 18.15
N ALA A 135 -17.94 -1.22 18.32
CA ALA A 135 -17.27 -0.41 19.34
C ALA A 135 -17.50 1.11 19.08
N PRO A 136 -17.83 1.91 20.11
CA PRO A 136 -17.98 3.36 19.97
C PRO A 136 -16.68 3.99 19.47
N GLY A 137 -16.73 4.72 18.35
CA GLY A 137 -15.55 5.36 17.74
C GLY A 137 -14.87 4.56 16.62
N ALA A 138 -15.34 3.34 16.32
CA ALA A 138 -14.87 2.57 15.16
C ALA A 138 -15.17 3.31 13.84
N VAL A 139 -14.13 3.64 13.08
CA VAL A 139 -14.26 4.16 11.73
C VAL A 139 -14.14 3.00 10.75
N ALA A 140 -15.17 2.77 9.96
CA ALA A 140 -15.15 1.75 8.93
C ALA A 140 -14.23 2.17 7.77
N GLY A 141 -13.59 1.20 7.13
CA GLY A 141 -12.75 1.46 5.97
C GLY A 141 -13.58 2.02 4.81
N GLY A 142 -12.98 2.87 3.98
CA GLY A 142 -13.70 3.51 2.87
C GLY A 142 -14.33 2.49 1.91
N ALA A 143 -13.63 1.39 1.61
CA ALA A 143 -14.16 0.32 0.77
C ALA A 143 -15.23 -0.52 1.48
N TYR A 144 -15.12 -0.72 2.80
CA TYR A 144 -16.19 -1.32 3.60
C TYR A 144 -17.46 -0.47 3.57
N TYR A 145 -17.33 0.86 3.68
CA TYR A 145 -18.44 1.79 3.55
C TYR A 145 -19.13 1.66 2.19
N VAL A 146 -18.34 1.66 1.10
CA VAL A 146 -18.85 1.42 -0.26
C VAL A 146 -19.56 0.07 -0.37
N ALA A 147 -18.98 -1.00 0.20
CA ALA A 147 -19.58 -2.33 0.19
C ALA A 147 -20.93 -2.37 0.92
N ARG A 148 -21.06 -1.64 2.04
CA ARG A 148 -22.31 -1.52 2.79
C ARG A 148 -23.39 -0.76 2.00
N GLN A 149 -23.01 0.36 1.38
CA GLN A 149 -23.93 1.13 0.53
C GLN A 149 -24.36 0.30 -0.69
N LEU A 150 -23.45 -0.46 -1.28
CA LEU A 150 -23.74 -1.39 -2.37
C LEU A 150 -24.71 -2.50 -1.95
N ALA A 151 -24.50 -3.11 -0.77
CA ALA A 151 -25.40 -4.13 -0.25
C ALA A 151 -26.82 -3.57 -0.06
N ALA A 152 -26.94 -2.37 0.50
CA ALA A 152 -28.23 -1.70 0.65
C ALA A 152 -28.91 -1.41 -0.70
N PHE A 153 -28.17 -0.85 -1.65
CA PHE A 153 -28.66 -0.55 -3.00
C PHE A 153 -29.10 -1.81 -3.75
N CYS A 154 -28.29 -2.87 -3.74
CA CYS A 154 -28.64 -4.14 -4.36
C CYS A 154 -29.81 -4.83 -3.65
N SER A 155 -29.96 -4.70 -2.33
CA SER A 155 -31.11 -5.24 -1.62
C SER A 155 -32.43 -4.57 -2.06
N ALA A 156 -32.40 -3.27 -2.35
CA ALA A 156 -33.55 -2.53 -2.83
C ALA A 156 -33.89 -2.80 -4.32
N HIS A 157 -32.92 -3.25 -5.11
CA HIS A 157 -33.02 -3.34 -6.57
C HIS A 157 -32.46 -4.65 -7.16
N ARG A 158 -32.63 -5.76 -6.42
CA ARG A 158 -31.94 -7.04 -6.68
C ARG A 158 -32.05 -7.56 -8.11
N ASP A 159 -33.22 -7.43 -8.74
CA ASP A 159 -33.48 -8.00 -10.07
C ASP A 159 -33.01 -7.08 -11.22
N ASP A 160 -32.66 -5.83 -10.90
CA ASP A 160 -32.32 -4.78 -11.86
C ASP A 160 -30.81 -4.45 -11.90
N VAL A 161 -29.99 -5.04 -11.03
CA VAL A 161 -28.57 -4.69 -10.88
C VAL A 161 -27.67 -5.90 -11.07
N GLU A 162 -26.61 -5.73 -11.88
CA GLU A 162 -25.54 -6.71 -12.08
C GLU A 162 -24.21 -6.11 -11.61
N VAL A 163 -23.46 -6.86 -10.81
CA VAL A 163 -22.18 -6.41 -10.24
C VAL A 163 -21.03 -7.11 -10.95
N HIS A 164 -20.07 -6.31 -11.43
CA HIS A 164 -18.84 -6.76 -12.07
C HIS A 164 -17.65 -6.06 -11.41
N ALA A 165 -16.47 -6.66 -11.49
CA ALA A 165 -15.26 -6.10 -10.93
C ALA A 165 -14.05 -6.31 -11.85
N ALA A 166 -13.15 -5.34 -11.86
CA ALA A 166 -11.87 -5.43 -12.56
C ALA A 166 -10.75 -4.84 -11.70
N GLY A 167 -9.60 -5.51 -11.67
CA GLY A 167 -8.42 -5.07 -10.94
C GLY A 167 -7.16 -5.23 -11.77
N HIS A 168 -6.41 -4.15 -11.98
CA HIS A 168 -5.10 -4.19 -12.61
C HIS A 168 -4.00 -4.23 -11.56
N SER A 169 -3.01 -5.11 -11.70
CA SER A 169 -1.84 -5.19 -10.83
C SER A 169 -2.22 -5.18 -9.34
N ALA A 170 -1.89 -4.11 -8.59
CA ALA A 170 -2.27 -3.94 -7.19
C ALA A 170 -3.79 -3.90 -6.94
N GLY A 171 -4.60 -3.51 -7.92
CA GLY A 171 -6.06 -3.60 -7.84
C GLY A 171 -6.58 -5.03 -7.65
N ALA A 172 -5.80 -6.06 -8.01
CA ALA A 172 -6.12 -7.44 -7.66
C ALA A 172 -5.99 -7.73 -6.16
N ILE A 173 -5.04 -7.06 -5.47
CA ILE A 173 -4.88 -7.14 -4.02
C ILE A 173 -6.08 -6.46 -3.34
N PHE A 174 -6.46 -5.27 -3.82
CA PHE A 174 -7.66 -4.57 -3.35
C PHE A 174 -8.91 -5.47 -3.44
N HIS A 175 -9.17 -6.06 -4.61
CA HIS A 175 -10.33 -6.95 -4.78
C HIS A 175 -10.26 -8.24 -3.96
N ALA A 176 -9.06 -8.72 -3.61
CA ALA A 176 -8.90 -9.83 -2.67
C ALA A 176 -9.41 -9.52 -1.26
N HIS A 177 -9.62 -8.25 -0.91
CA HIS A 177 -10.24 -7.84 0.36
C HIS A 177 -11.66 -7.30 0.15
N PHE A 178 -11.86 -6.45 -0.87
CA PHE A 178 -13.14 -5.79 -1.11
C PHE A 178 -14.27 -6.75 -1.50
N LEU A 179 -14.01 -7.71 -2.40
CA LEU A 179 -15.08 -8.61 -2.88
C LEU A 179 -15.55 -9.59 -1.81
N PRO A 180 -14.68 -10.25 -1.02
CA PRO A 180 -15.09 -10.99 0.17
C PRO A 180 -15.95 -10.15 1.12
N CYS A 181 -15.49 -8.93 1.46
CA CYS A 181 -16.23 -8.01 2.32
C CYS A 181 -17.64 -7.69 1.76
N ALA A 182 -17.74 -7.34 0.49
CA ALA A 182 -19.00 -7.03 -0.17
C ALA A 182 -19.97 -8.22 -0.17
N LEU A 183 -19.49 -9.41 -0.51
CA LEU A 183 -20.30 -10.63 -0.50
C LEU A 183 -20.77 -10.99 0.92
N ASP A 184 -19.89 -10.88 1.91
CA ASP A 184 -20.22 -11.16 3.31
C ASP A 184 -21.24 -10.14 3.88
N LEU A 185 -21.27 -8.92 3.35
CA LEU A 185 -22.27 -7.89 3.65
C LEU A 185 -23.61 -8.07 2.91
N GLY A 186 -23.71 -9.06 2.02
CA GLY A 186 -24.96 -9.40 1.31
C GLY A 186 -25.10 -8.77 -0.08
N VAL A 187 -24.02 -8.25 -0.67
CA VAL A 187 -24.00 -7.93 -2.11
C VAL A 187 -24.27 -9.21 -2.91
N PRO A 188 -25.12 -9.18 -3.94
CA PRO A 188 -25.39 -10.35 -4.78
C PRO A 188 -24.12 -10.84 -5.48
N GLN A 189 -24.22 -12.02 -6.09
CA GLN A 189 -23.13 -12.62 -6.83
C GLN A 189 -22.51 -11.64 -7.86
N VAL A 190 -21.19 -11.51 -7.80
CA VAL A 190 -20.39 -10.81 -8.79
C VAL A 190 -20.41 -11.65 -10.07
N HIS A 191 -20.96 -11.09 -11.15
CA HIS A 191 -21.19 -11.80 -12.41
C HIS A 191 -19.87 -12.08 -13.14
N SER A 192 -18.94 -11.12 -13.13
CA SER A 192 -17.59 -11.34 -13.63
C SER A 192 -16.54 -10.55 -12.86
N LEU A 193 -15.42 -11.23 -12.59
CA LEU A 193 -14.18 -10.66 -12.07
C LEU A 193 -13.10 -10.74 -13.14
N HIS A 194 -12.46 -9.60 -13.44
CA HIS A 194 -11.38 -9.48 -14.42
C HIS A 194 -10.10 -9.06 -13.72
N LEU A 195 -9.07 -9.92 -13.74
CA LEU A 195 -7.77 -9.61 -13.15
C LEU A 195 -6.75 -9.37 -14.27
N LEU A 196 -6.20 -8.17 -14.34
CA LEU A 196 -5.21 -7.76 -15.35
C LEU A 196 -3.83 -7.73 -14.71
N ALA A 197 -2.91 -8.58 -15.18
CA ALA A 197 -1.56 -8.76 -14.63
C ALA A 197 -1.52 -8.72 -13.08
N PRO A 198 -2.26 -9.61 -12.38
CA PRO A 198 -2.54 -9.44 -10.96
C PRO A 198 -1.29 -9.60 -10.10
N ALA A 199 -1.02 -8.59 -9.27
CA ALA A 199 0.11 -8.58 -8.34
C ALA A 199 -0.19 -9.25 -6.99
N VAL A 200 -1.40 -9.81 -6.83
CA VAL A 200 -1.81 -10.51 -5.62
C VAL A 200 -0.99 -11.79 -5.43
N ARG A 201 -0.58 -12.07 -4.20
CA ARG A 201 0.09 -13.33 -3.87
C ARG A 201 -0.87 -14.52 -4.07
N VAL A 202 -0.30 -15.66 -4.46
CA VAL A 202 -1.07 -16.90 -4.69
C VAL A 202 -1.79 -17.35 -3.42
N ASP A 203 -1.15 -17.26 -2.26
CA ASP A 203 -1.74 -17.66 -0.97
C ASP A 203 -2.95 -16.79 -0.60
N LEU A 204 -2.84 -15.47 -0.71
CA LEU A 204 -3.93 -14.53 -0.46
C LEU A 204 -5.09 -14.75 -1.43
N PHE A 205 -4.80 -14.96 -2.71
CA PHE A 205 -5.83 -15.31 -3.70
C PHE A 205 -6.56 -16.61 -3.36
N LYS A 206 -5.81 -17.67 -3.00
CA LYS A 206 -6.38 -18.97 -2.62
C LYS A 206 -7.21 -18.89 -1.34
N GLN A 207 -6.82 -18.03 -0.40
CA GLN A 207 -7.57 -17.81 0.82
C GLN A 207 -8.85 -17.01 0.58
N GLN A 208 -8.78 -15.95 -0.21
CA GLN A 208 -9.85 -14.95 -0.28
C GLN A 208 -10.76 -15.09 -1.52
N LEU A 209 -10.21 -15.30 -2.70
CA LEU A 209 -10.98 -15.25 -3.95
C LEU A 209 -11.30 -16.64 -4.51
N ALA A 210 -10.32 -17.56 -4.56
CA ALA A 210 -10.51 -18.87 -5.17
C ALA A 210 -11.73 -19.67 -4.64
N PRO A 211 -12.02 -19.69 -3.32
CA PRO A 211 -13.18 -20.41 -2.79
C PRO A 211 -14.52 -19.83 -3.26
N ARG A 212 -14.52 -18.55 -3.66
CA ARG A 212 -15.69 -17.79 -4.11
C ARG A 212 -15.92 -17.87 -5.62
N VAL A 213 -14.99 -18.47 -6.38
CA VAL A 213 -15.08 -18.59 -7.84
C VAL A 213 -15.91 -19.80 -8.27
N GLY A 214 -16.89 -19.55 -9.13
CA GLY A 214 -17.80 -20.50 -9.74
C GLY A 214 -19.26 -20.14 -9.53
N ARG A 215 -20.15 -20.68 -10.38
CA ARG A 215 -21.60 -20.47 -10.26
C ARG A 215 -22.09 -20.83 -8.86
N GLY A 216 -22.75 -19.88 -8.20
CA GLY A 216 -23.32 -20.04 -6.85
C GLY A 216 -22.34 -19.77 -5.71
N LYS A 217 -21.06 -19.47 -5.97
CA LYS A 217 -20.03 -19.30 -4.92
C LYS A 217 -19.70 -17.85 -4.56
N GLY A 218 -20.31 -16.88 -5.25
CA GLY A 218 -20.13 -15.44 -5.00
C GLY A 218 -19.50 -14.70 -6.18
N ILE A 219 -18.62 -15.35 -6.95
CA ILE A 219 -18.04 -14.84 -8.19
C ILE A 219 -18.33 -15.84 -9.31
N ALA A 220 -19.25 -15.50 -10.21
CA ALA A 220 -19.75 -16.46 -11.21
C ALA A 220 -18.70 -16.82 -12.26
N GLN A 221 -17.91 -15.84 -12.71
CA GLN A 221 -16.86 -16.01 -13.71
C GLN A 221 -15.62 -15.22 -13.32
N LEU A 222 -14.45 -15.84 -13.44
CA LEU A 222 -13.14 -15.20 -13.29
C LEU A 222 -12.41 -15.30 -14.63
N ALA A 223 -11.90 -14.17 -15.11
CA ALA A 223 -10.98 -14.10 -16.24
C ALA A 223 -9.69 -13.40 -15.82
N MET A 224 -8.55 -14.07 -15.97
CA MET A 224 -7.24 -13.48 -15.72
C MET A 224 -6.52 -13.22 -17.04
N TYR A 225 -6.08 -11.99 -17.24
CA TYR A 225 -5.26 -11.58 -18.38
C TYR A 225 -3.85 -11.39 -17.86
N THR A 226 -2.88 -12.12 -18.42
CA THR A 226 -1.50 -12.02 -17.96
C THR A 226 -0.51 -12.39 -19.07
N MET A 227 0.79 -12.16 -18.83
CA MET A 227 1.81 -12.38 -19.84
C MET A 227 2.36 -13.80 -19.78
N ALA A 228 2.79 -14.32 -20.93
CA ALA A 228 3.65 -15.50 -20.94
C ALA A 228 5.04 -15.14 -20.38
N ASP A 229 5.74 -16.11 -19.81
CA ASP A 229 7.02 -15.95 -19.10
C ASP A 229 8.12 -15.36 -20.00
N SER A 230 8.03 -15.55 -21.33
CA SER A 230 8.92 -14.87 -22.29
C SER A 230 8.69 -13.37 -22.31
N TYR A 231 7.44 -12.92 -22.44
CA TYR A 231 7.10 -11.49 -22.42
C TYR A 231 7.40 -10.86 -21.07
N GLU A 232 7.18 -11.58 -19.96
CA GLU A 232 7.56 -11.09 -18.63
C GLU A 232 9.08 -10.83 -18.50
N LYS A 233 9.92 -11.64 -19.16
CA LYS A 233 11.38 -11.47 -19.17
C LYS A 233 11.86 -10.43 -20.17
N ASP A 234 11.07 -10.14 -21.20
CA ASP A 234 11.38 -9.17 -22.24
C ASP A 234 10.79 -7.77 -21.92
N ASP A 235 9.91 -7.65 -20.93
CA ASP A 235 9.37 -6.40 -20.41
C ASP A 235 10.42 -5.63 -19.57
N ASN A 236 10.12 -4.39 -19.17
CA ASN A 236 11.00 -3.61 -18.32
C ASN A 236 10.25 -2.61 -17.45
N CYS A 237 10.84 -2.26 -16.30
CA CYS A 237 10.41 -1.14 -15.47
C CYS A 237 11.35 0.04 -15.71
N GLY A 238 11.03 0.92 -16.66
CA GLY A 238 11.84 2.14 -16.86
C GLY A 238 13.23 1.96 -17.41
N GLY A 239 13.53 0.79 -17.99
CA GLY A 239 14.90 0.36 -18.30
C GLY A 239 15.78 0.10 -17.07
N VAL A 240 15.26 0.28 -15.85
CA VAL A 240 15.95 0.05 -14.58
C VAL A 240 15.96 -1.43 -14.25
N TYR A 241 14.79 -2.07 -14.32
CA TYR A 241 14.65 -3.52 -14.19
C TYR A 241 14.29 -4.10 -15.55
N ARG A 242 15.08 -5.06 -16.04
CA ARG A 242 14.96 -5.62 -17.41
C ARG A 242 13.96 -6.78 -17.52
N LYS A 243 13.00 -6.83 -16.60
CA LYS A 243 11.85 -7.73 -16.63
C LYS A 243 10.62 -6.94 -16.18
N SER A 244 9.47 -7.60 -16.18
CA SER A 244 8.22 -7.00 -15.72
C SER A 244 8.23 -6.60 -14.24
N LEU A 245 7.29 -5.74 -13.88
CA LEU A 245 7.05 -5.36 -12.48
C LEU A 245 6.67 -6.57 -11.61
N LEU A 246 5.94 -7.54 -12.15
CA LEU A 246 5.56 -8.74 -11.39
C LEU A 246 6.78 -9.57 -11.01
N TYR A 247 7.80 -9.62 -11.88
CA TYR A 247 9.08 -10.24 -11.53
C TYR A 247 9.81 -9.49 -10.41
N LEU A 248 9.80 -8.15 -10.46
CA LEU A 248 10.39 -7.33 -9.40
C LEU A 248 9.68 -7.58 -8.06
N ILE A 249 8.34 -7.69 -8.08
CA ILE A 249 7.56 -8.01 -6.88
C ILE A 249 7.93 -9.39 -6.35
N TYR A 250 7.89 -10.40 -7.21
CA TYR A 250 8.20 -11.80 -6.89
C TYR A 250 9.62 -11.99 -6.34
N ARG A 251 10.62 -11.23 -6.84
CA ARG A 251 12.02 -11.36 -6.41
C ARG A 251 12.43 -10.43 -5.27
N GLY A 252 11.87 -9.23 -5.19
CA GLY A 252 12.49 -8.14 -4.41
C GLY A 252 11.57 -7.23 -3.62
N LEU A 253 10.24 -7.24 -3.83
CA LEU A 253 9.31 -6.41 -3.04
C LEU A 253 8.48 -7.21 -2.04
N GLU A 254 8.35 -8.53 -2.21
CA GLU A 254 7.83 -9.37 -1.13
C GLU A 254 8.88 -9.55 -0.02
N PRO A 255 8.46 -9.64 1.26
CA PRO A 255 9.40 -9.82 2.38
C PRO A 255 10.28 -11.06 2.23
N GLU A 256 9.67 -12.16 1.79
CA GLU A 256 10.37 -13.37 1.41
C GLU A 256 10.62 -13.35 -0.11
N PRO A 257 11.86 -13.60 -0.57
CA PRO A 257 12.14 -13.72 -1.98
C PRO A 257 11.42 -14.94 -2.56
N ASP A 258 11.09 -14.87 -3.85
CA ASP A 258 10.41 -15.94 -4.59
C ASP A 258 8.99 -16.26 -4.12
N GLN A 259 8.35 -15.31 -3.43
CA GLN A 259 6.97 -15.46 -3.02
C GLN A 259 6.02 -15.43 -4.22
N ALA A 260 5.27 -16.50 -4.42
CA ALA A 260 4.47 -16.71 -5.62
C ALA A 260 3.40 -15.62 -5.83
N VAL A 261 3.40 -15.01 -7.02
CA VAL A 261 2.47 -13.96 -7.44
C VAL A 261 1.53 -14.51 -8.52
N LEU A 262 0.22 -14.28 -8.38
CA LEU A 262 -0.80 -14.89 -9.23
C LEU A 262 -0.62 -14.57 -10.72
N GLY A 263 -0.21 -13.35 -11.07
CA GLY A 263 -0.04 -12.93 -12.46
C GLY A 263 1.11 -13.63 -13.18
N LEU A 264 2.09 -14.20 -12.47
CA LEU A 264 3.23 -14.83 -13.12
C LEU A 264 2.91 -16.24 -13.64
N GLU A 265 3.17 -16.49 -14.93
CA GLU A 265 2.96 -17.82 -15.54
C GLU A 265 3.64 -18.94 -14.76
N ARG A 266 4.88 -18.70 -14.31
CA ARG A 266 5.65 -19.63 -13.47
C ARG A 266 4.92 -20.02 -12.19
N SER A 267 4.29 -19.06 -11.51
CA SER A 267 3.60 -19.29 -10.25
C SER A 267 2.31 -20.09 -10.48
N VAL A 268 1.57 -19.76 -11.54
CA VAL A 268 0.36 -20.49 -11.94
C VAL A 268 0.67 -21.95 -12.32
N ARG A 269 1.73 -22.18 -13.09
CA ARG A 269 2.11 -23.53 -13.54
C ARG A 269 2.71 -24.40 -12.43
N ALA A 270 3.36 -23.78 -11.44
CA ALA A 270 3.93 -24.47 -10.29
C ALA A 270 2.85 -24.99 -9.32
N ASP A 271 1.73 -24.27 -9.14
CA ASP A 271 0.68 -24.62 -8.18
C ASP A 271 -0.38 -25.57 -8.77
N GLY A 272 -0.64 -26.69 -8.09
CA GLY A 272 -1.61 -27.72 -8.53
C GLY A 272 -3.07 -27.22 -8.56
N ASP A 273 -3.47 -26.43 -7.58
CA ASP A 273 -4.83 -25.93 -7.45
C ASP A 273 -5.12 -24.85 -8.51
N LEU A 274 -4.14 -23.99 -8.79
CA LEU A 274 -4.25 -23.00 -9.86
C LEU A 274 -4.33 -23.66 -11.24
N LYS A 275 -3.54 -24.72 -11.49
CA LYS A 275 -3.66 -25.50 -12.73
C LYS A 275 -5.07 -26.06 -12.89
N GLN A 276 -5.66 -26.61 -11.83
CA GLN A 276 -7.04 -27.11 -11.86
C GLN A 276 -8.06 -25.97 -12.08
N LEU A 277 -7.91 -24.85 -11.37
CA LEU A 277 -8.79 -23.70 -11.46
C LEU A 277 -8.87 -23.16 -12.90
N PHE A 278 -7.72 -22.99 -13.55
CA PHE A 278 -7.59 -22.42 -14.89
C PHE A 278 -7.57 -23.47 -16.02
N GLY A 279 -7.69 -24.76 -15.72
CA GLY A 279 -7.70 -25.83 -16.72
C GLY A 279 -6.35 -26.03 -17.44
N ILE A 280 -5.24 -25.72 -16.79
CA ILE A 280 -3.90 -25.84 -17.38
C ILE A 280 -3.43 -27.29 -17.30
N GLY A 281 -3.28 -27.94 -18.45
CA GLY A 281 -2.76 -29.31 -18.57
C GLY A 281 -3.80 -30.43 -18.44
N ALA A 282 -5.03 -30.11 -18.02
CA ALA A 282 -6.15 -31.06 -18.01
C ALA A 282 -7.50 -30.33 -18.09
N GLY A 283 -8.21 -30.49 -19.22
CA GLY A 283 -9.62 -30.15 -19.36
C GLY A 283 -9.99 -28.67 -19.18
N ARG A 284 -11.29 -28.41 -18.96
CA ARG A 284 -11.85 -27.07 -18.79
C ARG A 284 -11.84 -26.66 -17.32
N GLY A 285 -11.21 -25.53 -17.00
CA GLY A 285 -11.20 -24.93 -15.68
C GLY A 285 -12.55 -24.28 -15.31
N SER A 286 -12.64 -23.79 -14.06
CA SER A 286 -13.76 -22.94 -13.60
C SER A 286 -13.48 -21.45 -13.71
N ALA A 287 -12.25 -21.08 -14.11
CA ALA A 287 -11.83 -19.74 -14.47
C ALA A 287 -11.08 -19.76 -15.80
N ASP A 288 -11.08 -18.61 -16.49
CA ASP A 288 -10.34 -18.42 -17.74
C ASP A 288 -8.99 -17.75 -17.46
N ILE A 289 -7.97 -18.16 -18.22
CA ILE A 289 -6.67 -17.49 -18.28
C ILE A 289 -6.37 -17.13 -19.73
N ILE A 290 -6.01 -15.87 -19.95
CA ILE A 290 -5.72 -15.29 -21.25
C ILE A 290 -4.26 -14.83 -21.22
N TRP A 291 -3.43 -15.52 -22.00
CA TRP A 291 -2.02 -15.20 -22.14
C TRP A 291 -1.81 -14.18 -23.25
N SER A 292 -0.80 -13.33 -23.07
CA SER A 292 -0.47 -12.25 -24.01
C SER A 292 0.82 -12.55 -24.74
N ASP A 293 1.04 -12.07 -25.97
CA ASP A 293 0.06 -11.70 -27.02
C ASP A 293 -0.53 -12.97 -27.65
N ASN A 294 -1.83 -13.00 -27.91
CA ASN A 294 -2.49 -14.15 -28.56
C ASN A 294 -2.94 -13.93 -30.01
N GLY A 295 -2.60 -12.78 -30.60
CA GLY A 295 -2.86 -12.45 -31.99
C GLY A 295 -4.31 -12.07 -32.30
N LEU A 296 -5.17 -11.95 -31.29
CA LEU A 296 -6.58 -11.60 -31.48
C LEU A 296 -6.79 -10.10 -31.26
N ASP A 297 -7.33 -9.41 -32.27
CA ASP A 297 -7.69 -7.99 -32.16
C ASP A 297 -9.08 -7.78 -31.51
N HIS A 298 -9.91 -8.82 -31.45
CA HIS A 298 -11.26 -8.76 -30.85
C HIS A 298 -11.73 -10.13 -30.33
N GLY A 299 -12.72 -10.12 -29.44
CA GLY A 299 -13.36 -11.31 -28.87
C GLY A 299 -13.19 -11.41 -27.35
N ARG A 300 -13.90 -12.35 -26.72
CA ARG A 300 -13.93 -12.57 -25.25
C ARG A 300 -12.62 -13.08 -24.68
N SER A 301 -11.65 -13.43 -25.51
CA SER A 301 -10.34 -13.89 -25.08
C SER A 301 -9.21 -13.10 -25.74
N ALA A 302 -9.48 -11.92 -26.31
CA ALA A 302 -8.48 -11.13 -26.99
C ALA A 302 -7.57 -10.35 -26.02
N THR A 303 -6.28 -10.28 -26.35
CA THR A 303 -5.27 -9.39 -25.75
C THR A 303 -4.12 -9.20 -26.73
N ARG A 304 -3.66 -7.95 -26.86
CA ARG A 304 -2.47 -7.55 -27.62
C ARG A 304 -1.40 -6.93 -26.73
N SER A 305 -1.60 -6.95 -25.41
CA SER A 305 -0.65 -6.36 -24.46
C SER A 305 0.68 -7.13 -24.46
N HIS A 306 1.79 -6.42 -24.59
CA HIS A 306 3.15 -7.01 -24.48
C HIS A 306 3.84 -6.65 -23.16
N THR A 307 3.22 -5.80 -22.33
CA THR A 307 3.81 -5.27 -21.10
C THR A 307 2.85 -5.42 -19.93
N HIS A 308 3.40 -5.42 -18.72
CA HIS A 308 2.61 -5.46 -17.48
C HIS A 308 1.60 -4.31 -17.39
N GLY A 309 2.03 -3.11 -17.74
CA GLY A 309 1.21 -1.91 -17.72
C GLY A 309 0.25 -1.75 -18.90
N GLY A 310 0.37 -2.58 -19.94
CA GLY A 310 -0.37 -2.39 -21.19
C GLY A 310 -1.80 -2.93 -21.18
N PHE A 311 -2.16 -3.81 -20.25
CA PHE A 311 -3.45 -4.51 -20.29
C PHE A 311 -4.67 -3.61 -20.15
N ASP A 312 -4.60 -2.57 -19.32
CA ASP A 312 -5.73 -1.66 -19.11
C ASP A 312 -5.83 -0.55 -20.16
N ASP A 313 -4.81 -0.45 -21.03
CA ASP A 313 -4.76 0.46 -22.18
C ASP A 313 -4.93 -0.28 -23.52
N ASP A 314 -4.81 -1.60 -23.55
CA ASP A 314 -4.97 -2.44 -24.73
C ASP A 314 -6.45 -2.54 -25.15
N PRO A 315 -6.84 -2.01 -26.33
CA PRO A 315 -8.21 -2.08 -26.80
C PRO A 315 -8.74 -3.51 -26.92
N ALA A 316 -7.89 -4.48 -27.28
CA ALA A 316 -8.30 -5.88 -27.41
C ALA A 316 -8.66 -6.49 -26.04
N THR A 317 -7.82 -6.26 -25.02
CA THR A 317 -8.08 -6.67 -23.63
C THR A 317 -9.32 -5.99 -23.06
N MET A 318 -9.44 -4.67 -23.22
CA MET A 318 -10.57 -3.92 -22.67
C MET A 318 -11.88 -4.25 -23.39
N GLY A 319 -11.84 -4.45 -24.70
CA GLY A 319 -12.97 -4.94 -25.48
C GLY A 319 -13.37 -6.38 -25.14
N SER A 320 -12.40 -7.22 -24.76
CA SER A 320 -12.64 -8.57 -24.23
C SER A 320 -13.39 -8.52 -22.90
N ILE A 321 -13.02 -7.61 -21.99
CA ILE A 321 -13.75 -7.39 -20.73
C ILE A 321 -15.19 -6.94 -21.01
N VAL A 322 -15.40 -5.93 -21.87
CA VAL A 322 -16.74 -5.45 -22.20
C VAL A 322 -17.61 -6.57 -22.75
N ARG A 323 -17.09 -7.41 -23.66
CA ARG A 323 -17.84 -8.55 -24.21
C ARG A 323 -18.22 -9.55 -23.13
N ARG A 324 -17.34 -9.81 -22.16
CA ARG A 324 -17.65 -10.70 -21.03
C ARG A 324 -18.69 -10.11 -20.07
N VAL A 325 -18.60 -8.82 -19.75
CA VAL A 325 -19.55 -8.11 -18.89
C VAL A 325 -20.94 -8.07 -19.52
N LEU A 326 -21.03 -7.85 -20.83
CA LEU A 326 -22.29 -7.79 -21.58
C LEU A 326 -22.79 -9.17 -22.03
N ASP A 327 -22.08 -10.25 -21.70
CA ASP A 327 -22.28 -11.61 -22.21
C ASP A 327 -22.47 -11.70 -23.74
N LYS A 328 -21.69 -10.88 -24.47
CA LYS A 328 -21.70 -10.82 -25.92
C LYS A 328 -20.85 -11.93 -26.55
N ALA A 329 -21.21 -12.35 -27.76
CA ALA A 329 -20.39 -13.24 -28.58
C ALA A 329 -19.17 -12.49 -29.13
N ASP A 330 -18.16 -13.24 -29.61
CA ASP A 330 -16.90 -12.64 -30.10
C ASP A 330 -17.11 -11.66 -31.27
N ALA A 331 -18.07 -11.95 -32.14
CA ALA A 331 -18.40 -11.15 -33.32
C ALA A 331 -19.34 -9.97 -33.02
N ASP A 332 -19.92 -9.89 -31.82
CA ASP A 332 -20.86 -8.83 -31.48
C ASP A 332 -20.14 -7.49 -31.35
N ARG A 333 -20.81 -6.44 -31.82
CA ARG A 333 -20.29 -5.07 -31.76
C ARG A 333 -20.32 -4.52 -30.34
N ILE A 334 -19.27 -3.80 -30.00
CA ILE A 334 -19.17 -2.95 -28.80
C ILE A 334 -18.62 -1.58 -29.22
N VAL A 335 -18.64 -0.61 -28.31
CA VAL A 335 -17.83 0.61 -28.49
C VAL A 335 -16.42 0.27 -28.03
N GLU A 336 -15.49 0.16 -28.97
CA GLU A 336 -14.09 -0.17 -28.68
C GLU A 336 -13.40 0.99 -27.95
N LEU A 337 -12.40 0.67 -27.13
CA LEU A 337 -11.56 1.69 -26.49
C LEU A 337 -10.79 2.45 -27.59
N PRO A 338 -10.79 3.79 -27.62
CA PRO A 338 -10.06 4.52 -28.65
C PRO A 338 -8.57 4.19 -28.60
N ALA A 339 -7.99 3.90 -29.77
CA ALA A 339 -6.55 3.71 -29.88
C ALA A 339 -5.83 5.00 -29.43
N GLY A 340 -4.95 4.90 -28.42
CA GLY A 340 -4.28 6.06 -27.84
C GLY A 340 -5.08 6.79 -26.76
N ALA A 341 -6.16 6.21 -26.21
CA ALA A 341 -6.79 6.67 -24.96
C ALA A 341 -5.90 6.41 -23.72
N SER A 342 -4.59 6.19 -23.93
CA SER A 342 -3.63 5.95 -22.87
C SER A 342 -3.58 7.15 -21.94
N ARG A 343 -3.06 6.90 -20.74
CA ARG A 343 -2.26 7.90 -20.02
C ARG A 343 -1.52 8.79 -21.02
N ALA A 344 -1.47 10.09 -20.74
CA ALA A 344 -0.40 10.90 -21.30
C ALA A 344 0.92 10.20 -20.94
N VAL A 345 1.45 9.44 -21.91
CA VAL A 345 2.69 8.67 -21.83
C VAL A 345 2.65 7.46 -20.88
N ASP A 346 3.10 6.29 -21.36
CA ASP A 346 3.70 5.28 -20.49
C ASP A 346 4.84 5.98 -19.74
N PRO A 347 4.80 6.08 -18.39
CA PRO A 347 5.77 6.87 -17.61
C PRO A 347 7.23 6.49 -17.87
N TRP A 348 7.46 5.36 -18.54
CA TRP A 348 8.77 4.82 -18.89
C TRP A 348 9.13 4.87 -20.39
N ARG A 349 8.21 5.31 -21.26
CA ARG A 349 8.50 5.56 -22.70
C ARG A 349 8.63 7.05 -23.05
N ALA A 350 8.41 7.98 -22.11
CA ALA A 350 8.70 9.40 -22.33
C ALA A 350 10.22 9.63 -22.48
N PRO A 351 10.68 10.38 -23.51
CA PRO A 351 12.05 10.87 -23.56
C PRO A 351 12.38 11.69 -22.30
N VAL A 352 13.60 11.51 -21.81
CA VAL A 352 14.21 12.06 -20.57
C VAL A 352 14.04 13.58 -20.34
N ALA A 353 13.58 14.34 -21.34
CA ALA A 353 13.35 15.78 -21.25
C ALA A 353 12.07 16.19 -20.49
N TYR A 354 11.16 15.26 -20.15
CA TYR A 354 9.90 15.61 -19.47
C TYR A 354 10.06 15.82 -17.95
N TRP A 355 11.12 15.28 -17.34
CA TRP A 355 11.30 15.26 -15.87
C TRP A 355 11.94 16.52 -15.28
N SER A 356 12.21 17.56 -16.08
CA SER A 356 12.84 18.79 -15.59
C SER A 356 11.90 19.99 -15.42
N ASP A 357 10.65 19.95 -15.89
CA ASP A 357 9.81 21.17 -16.02
C ASP A 357 8.37 21.10 -15.45
N ALA A 358 8.03 20.12 -14.60
CA ALA A 358 6.74 20.13 -13.88
C ALA A 358 7.02 20.06 -12.37
N MET A 359 7.22 21.18 -11.66
CA MET A 359 6.19 22.05 -11.07
C MET A 359 6.92 23.31 -10.53
N PRO A 360 6.34 24.54 -10.53
CA PRO A 360 5.11 24.81 -9.76
C PRO A 360 4.14 25.87 -10.32
N GLY A 361 2.84 25.70 -9.99
CA GLY A 361 1.94 26.81 -9.69
C GLY A 361 0.91 27.21 -10.76
N GLN A 362 -0.34 27.37 -10.28
CA GLN A 362 -1.51 28.05 -10.87
C GLN A 362 -2.40 27.26 -11.83
N TRP A 363 -3.57 26.86 -11.33
CA TRP A 363 -4.83 27.07 -12.04
C TRP A 363 -5.83 27.69 -11.07
N SER A 364 -5.98 29.01 -11.16
CA SER A 364 -7.19 29.73 -10.75
C SER A 364 -8.22 29.65 -11.88
N ASP A 365 -9.48 29.65 -11.48
CA ASP A 365 -10.71 29.66 -12.28
C ASP A 365 -10.68 30.43 -13.61
N GLY A 366 -11.39 29.90 -14.62
CA GLY A 366 -12.12 30.73 -15.59
C GLY A 366 -11.73 30.64 -17.08
N TRP A 367 -12.76 30.43 -17.89
CA TRP A 367 -12.88 30.32 -19.36
C TRP A 367 -12.54 31.64 -20.15
N PRO A 368 -12.65 31.76 -21.50
CA PRO A 368 -11.64 32.34 -22.39
C PRO A 368 -11.89 33.79 -22.86
N GLY A 369 -10.83 34.55 -23.17
CA GLY A 369 -10.94 35.84 -23.86
C GLY A 369 -9.59 36.47 -24.23
N ALA A 370 -9.47 36.92 -25.48
CA ALA A 370 -8.29 37.44 -26.17
C ALA A 370 -7.49 38.57 -25.46
N PHE A 371 -6.16 38.59 -25.66
CA PHE A 371 -5.34 39.67 -26.26
C PHE A 371 -3.82 39.40 -26.01
N ARG A 372 -2.99 39.47 -27.07
CA ARG A 372 -1.51 39.56 -27.01
C ARG A 372 -1.09 41.04 -27.15
N PRO A 373 0.21 41.42 -27.05
CA PRO A 373 1.08 41.43 -25.88
C PRO A 373 1.72 42.83 -25.67
N ALA A 374 2.41 43.07 -24.55
CA ALA A 374 3.45 44.11 -24.48
C ALA A 374 4.64 43.64 -23.65
N ALA A 375 5.83 43.81 -24.22
CA ALA A 375 7.11 43.34 -23.73
C ALA A 375 7.65 44.17 -22.56
N GLY A 376 8.23 43.48 -21.57
CA GLY A 376 9.04 44.06 -20.49
C GLY A 376 10.07 43.03 -20.02
N ALA A 377 11.33 43.44 -19.92
CA ALA A 377 12.52 42.61 -19.75
C ALA A 377 12.56 41.79 -18.44
N PRO A 378 13.25 40.63 -18.40
CA PRO A 378 13.36 39.82 -17.20
C PRO A 378 14.40 40.37 -16.22
N VAL A 379 13.99 40.56 -14.96
CA VAL A 379 14.88 40.75 -13.81
C VAL A 379 15.28 39.36 -13.30
N GLN A 380 16.58 39.08 -13.29
CA GLN A 380 17.17 37.84 -12.74
C GLN A 380 17.31 37.97 -11.20
N PRO A 381 16.82 37.02 -10.39
CA PRO A 381 17.26 36.90 -9.01
C PRO A 381 18.56 36.09 -8.96
N SER A 382 19.64 36.77 -8.59
CA SER A 382 20.94 36.15 -8.28
C SER A 382 20.90 35.45 -6.92
N PHE A 383 20.98 34.12 -6.92
CA PHE A 383 21.42 33.34 -5.77
C PHE A 383 22.59 32.45 -6.19
N THR A 384 23.80 32.88 -5.81
CA THR A 384 25.02 32.06 -5.92
C THR A 384 25.07 31.08 -4.75
N ALA A 385 24.82 29.80 -5.02
CA ALA A 385 25.16 28.72 -4.09
C ALA A 385 26.68 28.47 -4.14
N PRO A 386 27.37 28.31 -2.99
CA PRO A 386 28.79 27.96 -2.98
C PRO A 386 29.01 26.51 -3.47
N PRO A 387 30.17 26.22 -4.10
CA PRO A 387 30.44 24.90 -4.68
C PRO A 387 30.67 23.85 -3.59
N MET A 388 29.88 22.76 -3.65
CA MET A 388 30.07 21.57 -2.83
C MET A 388 31.22 20.74 -3.42
N GLN A 389 32.39 20.79 -2.79
CA GLN A 389 33.47 19.85 -3.07
C GLN A 389 33.11 18.48 -2.47
N ALA A 390 33.04 17.48 -3.34
CA ALA A 390 32.88 16.09 -2.99
C ALA A 390 34.25 15.48 -2.63
N SER A 391 34.43 15.14 -1.36
CA SER A 391 35.36 14.10 -0.90
C SER A 391 34.98 13.69 0.52
N PHE A 392 34.13 12.67 0.66
CA PHE A 392 33.99 11.93 1.91
C PHE A 392 34.93 10.73 1.85
N ASP A 393 36.19 10.96 2.21
CA ASP A 393 37.00 9.90 2.77
C ASP A 393 36.43 9.60 4.16
N ALA A 394 36.02 8.34 4.39
CA ALA A 394 35.65 7.89 5.72
C ALA A 394 36.82 8.16 6.67
N PRO A 395 36.66 8.95 7.75
CA PRO A 395 37.75 9.16 8.68
C PRO A 395 38.12 7.81 9.30
N ALA A 396 39.38 7.41 9.12
CA ALA A 396 39.95 6.27 9.80
C ALA A 396 39.66 6.39 11.30
N ILE A 397 39.03 5.36 11.87
CA ILE A 397 38.73 5.28 13.30
C ILE A 397 40.07 5.35 14.04
N PRO A 398 40.35 6.43 14.82
CA PRO A 398 41.55 6.46 15.63
C PRO A 398 41.46 5.38 16.72
N PRO A 399 42.56 4.72 17.10
CA PRO A 399 42.54 3.69 18.13
C PRO A 399 42.00 4.29 19.42
N GLN A 400 40.89 3.72 19.91
CA GLN A 400 40.21 4.26 21.08
C GLN A 400 41.09 4.13 22.33
N ARG A 401 41.40 5.28 22.92
CA ARG A 401 41.94 5.38 24.27
C ARG A 401 40.83 4.93 25.23
N PRO A 402 41.10 4.06 26.23
CA PRO A 402 40.09 3.69 27.20
C PRO A 402 39.72 4.93 28.01
N MET A 403 38.52 5.46 27.78
CA MET A 403 37.91 6.48 28.64
C MET A 403 37.53 5.81 29.95
N SER A 404 38.51 5.71 30.84
CA SER A 404 38.29 5.50 32.27
C SER A 404 38.23 6.88 32.93
N GLY A 405 37.14 7.19 33.63
CA GLY A 405 37.08 8.39 34.46
C GLY A 405 35.70 8.91 34.84
N ALA A 406 35.13 8.32 35.90
CA ALA A 406 34.33 8.98 36.95
C ALA A 406 33.05 9.77 36.56
N GLY A 407 31.91 9.12 36.82
CA GLY A 407 30.55 9.69 36.76
C GLY A 407 29.52 8.74 36.12
N GLY A 408 29.98 7.60 35.59
CA GLY A 408 29.24 6.73 34.68
C GLY A 408 28.04 6.03 35.31
N GLY A 409 26.85 6.56 35.05
CA GLY A 409 25.61 5.81 35.25
C GLY A 409 25.54 4.58 34.34
N ARG A 410 24.59 3.71 34.65
CA ARG A 410 24.35 2.46 33.93
C ARG A 410 23.84 2.76 32.53
N ARG A 411 24.23 1.92 31.59
CA ARG A 411 23.73 1.92 30.22
C ARG A 411 22.76 0.75 30.06
N LEU A 412 21.48 1.06 29.92
CA LEU A 412 20.39 0.08 29.88
C LEU A 412 19.65 0.18 28.54
N ALA A 413 19.13 -0.94 28.04
CA ALA A 413 18.40 -0.94 26.79
C ALA A 413 17.23 -1.93 26.78
N LEU A 414 16.20 -1.60 26.01
CA LEU A 414 15.12 -2.49 25.58
C LEU A 414 15.05 -2.47 24.06
N CYS A 415 15.19 -3.64 23.42
CA CYS A 415 15.00 -3.83 21.98
C CYS A 415 13.74 -4.66 21.73
N VAL A 416 12.86 -4.21 20.84
CA VAL A 416 11.60 -4.88 20.53
C VAL A 416 11.53 -5.12 19.04
N GLY A 417 11.24 -6.36 18.64
CA GLY A 417 11.11 -6.74 17.24
C GLY A 417 9.94 -7.70 17.03
N ILE A 418 9.03 -7.38 16.11
CA ILE A 418 7.81 -8.16 15.90
C ILE A 418 7.63 -8.48 14.42
N ASP A 419 7.77 -9.76 14.07
CA ASP A 419 7.56 -10.27 12.71
C ASP A 419 6.27 -11.07 12.62
N THR A 420 5.99 -11.94 13.57
CA THR A 420 4.94 -12.97 13.42
C THR A 420 3.54 -12.51 13.83
N TYR A 421 3.20 -11.25 13.55
CA TYR A 421 1.86 -10.70 13.82
C TYR A 421 0.76 -11.64 13.28
N PRO A 422 -0.29 -11.94 14.09
CA PRO A 422 -1.32 -12.90 13.70
C PRO A 422 -2.07 -12.55 12.40
N THR A 423 -2.18 -11.26 12.08
CA THR A 423 -2.97 -10.73 10.95
C THR A 423 -2.16 -9.89 9.98
N ALA A 424 -0.87 -9.64 10.26
CA ALA A 424 -0.06 -8.64 9.57
C ALA A 424 1.45 -8.95 9.60
N PRO A 425 1.91 -10.14 9.21
CA PRO A 425 3.30 -10.54 9.46
C PRO A 425 4.31 -9.65 8.72
N LEU A 426 5.42 -9.35 9.40
CA LEU A 426 6.65 -8.72 8.89
C LEU A 426 7.78 -9.78 8.88
N GLY A 427 8.97 -9.44 8.36
CA GLY A 427 10.07 -10.40 8.21
C GLY A 427 11.47 -9.90 8.58
N GLY A 428 11.59 -8.68 9.10
CA GLY A 428 12.90 -8.05 9.40
C GLY A 428 13.04 -7.56 10.84
N CYS A 429 11.94 -7.33 11.54
CA CYS A 429 11.93 -6.57 12.78
C CYS A 429 12.62 -7.30 13.93
N VAL A 430 12.51 -8.64 13.99
CA VAL A 430 13.26 -9.44 14.98
C VAL A 430 14.76 -9.40 14.68
N ASN A 431 15.15 -9.37 13.41
CA ASN A 431 16.55 -9.25 13.04
C ASN A 431 17.11 -7.87 13.41
N ASP A 432 16.37 -6.80 13.12
CA ASP A 432 16.76 -5.43 13.47
C ASP A 432 16.95 -5.28 14.99
N ALA A 433 16.02 -5.81 15.78
CA ALA A 433 16.11 -5.76 17.24
C ALA A 433 17.32 -6.55 17.79
N ARG A 434 17.73 -7.64 17.12
CA ARG A 434 18.95 -8.39 17.46
C ARG A 434 20.21 -7.61 17.10
N ASP A 435 20.27 -7.03 15.91
CA ASP A 435 21.40 -6.23 15.45
C ASP A 435 21.62 -5.00 16.35
N TRP A 436 20.53 -4.37 16.79
CA TRP A 436 20.56 -3.30 17.79
C TRP A 436 21.04 -3.78 19.16
N ALA A 437 20.57 -4.92 19.66
CA ALA A 437 21.02 -5.46 20.94
C ALA A 437 22.54 -5.76 20.92
N ASP A 438 23.04 -6.33 19.82
CA ASP A 438 24.47 -6.60 19.64
C ASP A 438 25.29 -5.31 19.54
N ALA A 439 24.80 -4.31 18.80
CA ALA A 439 25.44 -3.00 18.69
C ALA A 439 25.51 -2.28 20.05
N LEU A 440 24.40 -2.23 20.78
CA LEU A 440 24.33 -1.59 22.09
C LEU A 440 25.25 -2.29 23.10
N THR A 441 25.35 -3.62 23.04
CA THR A 441 26.32 -4.38 23.85
C THR A 441 27.76 -3.93 23.55
N ARG A 442 28.12 -3.76 22.26
CA ARG A 442 29.44 -3.22 21.86
C ARG A 442 29.66 -1.77 22.32
N PHE A 443 28.60 -0.99 22.48
CA PHE A 443 28.65 0.36 23.05
C PHE A 443 28.64 0.41 24.58
N GLY A 444 28.81 -0.74 25.24
CA GLY A 444 28.94 -0.82 26.70
C GLY A 444 27.60 -0.77 27.44
N PHE A 445 26.49 -1.05 26.78
CA PHE A 445 25.22 -1.32 27.45
C PHE A 445 25.29 -2.69 28.14
N ALA A 446 24.77 -2.75 29.37
CA ALA A 446 24.53 -4.04 30.00
C ALA A 446 23.53 -4.84 29.14
N ALA A 447 23.67 -6.16 29.10
CA ALA A 447 22.91 -7.07 28.23
C ALA A 447 21.47 -6.55 27.97
N PRO A 448 21.21 -6.00 26.75
CA PRO A 448 19.93 -5.38 26.45
C PRO A 448 18.77 -6.34 26.69
N ARG A 449 17.68 -5.83 27.28
CA ARG A 449 16.44 -6.59 27.38
C ARG A 449 15.85 -6.69 25.99
N SER A 450 15.31 -7.85 25.62
CA SER A 450 14.70 -8.01 24.29
C SER A 450 13.34 -8.69 24.36
N LEU A 451 12.39 -8.20 23.56
CA LEU A 451 11.09 -8.81 23.35
C LEU A 451 10.89 -9.09 21.86
N TYR A 452 10.58 -10.34 21.54
CA TYR A 452 10.38 -10.79 20.16
C TYR A 452 9.02 -11.42 19.96
N ASN A 453 8.37 -11.11 18.84
CA ASN A 453 7.15 -11.79 18.38
C ASN A 453 6.09 -11.90 19.50
N GLN A 454 5.60 -13.11 19.79
CA GLN A 454 4.56 -13.35 20.80
C GLN A 454 4.90 -12.88 22.22
N ASN A 455 6.18 -12.61 22.51
CA ASN A 455 6.60 -12.08 23.80
C ASN A 455 6.53 -10.55 23.87
N ALA A 456 6.39 -9.87 22.73
CA ALA A 456 6.30 -8.42 22.62
C ALA A 456 4.83 -7.95 22.71
N THR A 457 4.12 -8.39 23.74
CA THR A 457 2.77 -7.88 24.05
C THR A 457 2.85 -6.46 24.60
N ARG A 458 1.76 -5.69 24.48
CA ARG A 458 1.67 -4.31 25.01
C ARG A 458 2.10 -4.28 26.48
N ASP A 459 1.54 -5.22 27.21
CA ASP A 459 1.76 -5.46 28.61
C ASP A 459 3.23 -5.75 28.94
N ALA A 460 3.90 -6.58 28.13
CA ALA A 460 5.31 -6.88 28.30
C ALA A 460 6.19 -5.65 28.02
N ILE A 461 5.91 -4.92 26.94
CA ILE A 461 6.65 -3.70 26.55
C ILE A 461 6.51 -2.64 27.64
N MET A 462 5.29 -2.34 28.09
CA MET A 462 5.02 -1.37 29.15
C MET A 462 5.70 -1.72 30.48
N ARG A 463 5.67 -3.00 30.88
CA ARG A 463 6.36 -3.46 32.09
C ARG A 463 7.87 -3.28 32.00
N GLN A 464 8.47 -3.63 30.87
CA GLN A 464 9.92 -3.50 30.69
C GLN A 464 10.37 -2.04 30.66
N LEU A 465 9.66 -1.17 29.94
CA LEU A 465 9.91 0.28 29.92
C LEU A 465 9.74 0.92 31.30
N THR A 466 8.65 0.59 32.00
CA THR A 466 8.40 1.11 33.36
C THR A 466 9.50 0.69 34.33
N ALA A 467 9.98 -0.54 34.24
CA ALA A 467 11.08 -1.01 35.08
C ALA A 467 12.40 -0.29 34.75
N LEU A 468 12.72 -0.09 33.46
CA LEU A 468 13.91 0.66 33.05
C LEU A 468 13.89 2.10 33.58
N VAL A 469 12.77 2.80 33.43
CA VAL A 469 12.63 4.17 33.91
C VAL A 469 12.61 4.24 35.44
N GLY A 470 11.86 3.35 36.11
CA GLY A 470 11.71 3.34 37.56
C GLY A 470 13.00 3.01 38.32
N ASP A 471 13.87 2.19 37.74
CA ASP A 471 15.14 1.83 38.34
C ASP A 471 16.25 2.86 38.11
N SER A 472 16.03 3.84 37.22
CA SER A 472 17.08 4.76 36.73
C SER A 472 17.50 5.81 37.76
N ARG A 473 18.74 6.29 37.62
CA ARG A 473 19.37 7.30 38.50
C ARG A 473 20.11 8.34 37.66
N PRO A 474 20.30 9.57 38.17
CA PRO A 474 21.05 10.60 37.47
C PRO A 474 22.40 10.08 36.93
N GLY A 475 22.67 10.31 35.66
CA GLY A 475 23.83 9.80 34.93
C GLY A 475 23.58 8.51 34.13
N ASP A 476 22.46 7.81 34.33
CA ASP A 476 22.10 6.63 33.54
C ASP A 476 21.75 7.01 32.09
N VAL A 477 22.02 6.09 31.16
CA VAL A 477 21.67 6.19 29.74
C VAL A 477 20.77 5.02 29.36
N ILE A 478 19.59 5.30 28.84
CA ILE A 478 18.58 4.33 28.44
C ILE A 478 18.40 4.41 26.93
N VAL A 479 18.33 3.26 26.27
CA VAL A 479 17.90 3.14 24.88
C VAL A 479 16.62 2.32 24.80
N PHE A 480 15.61 2.85 24.10
CA PHE A 480 14.45 2.08 23.68
C PHE A 480 14.46 1.94 22.17
N GLN A 481 14.55 0.73 21.65
CA GLN A 481 14.44 0.44 20.24
C GLN A 481 13.19 -0.39 19.98
N TYR A 482 12.44 -0.01 18.95
CA TYR A 482 11.26 -0.71 18.48
C TYR A 482 11.32 -0.87 16.97
N ALA A 483 11.10 -2.09 16.48
CA ALA A 483 10.85 -2.42 15.09
C ALA A 483 9.56 -3.24 14.99
N GLY A 484 8.62 -2.77 14.18
CA GLY A 484 7.30 -3.39 14.04
C GLY A 484 6.29 -2.47 13.34
N HIS A 485 5.02 -2.81 13.42
CA HIS A 485 3.95 -1.93 12.91
C HIS A 485 3.78 -0.68 13.77
N GLY A 486 3.41 0.41 13.12
CA GLY A 486 2.90 1.64 13.73
C GLY A 486 1.62 2.08 13.01
N THR A 487 0.80 2.86 13.70
CA THR A 487 -0.52 3.34 13.26
C THR A 487 -0.78 4.72 13.86
N THR A 488 -1.86 5.37 13.45
CA THR A 488 -2.41 6.54 14.15
C THR A 488 -3.74 6.19 14.82
N VAL A 489 -4.09 6.93 15.88
CA VAL A 489 -5.39 6.92 16.56
C VAL A 489 -5.89 8.36 16.71
N PRO A 490 -7.20 8.65 16.72
CA PRO A 490 -7.67 10.02 16.87
C PRO A 490 -7.27 10.61 18.24
N ASP A 491 -6.78 11.86 18.26
CA ASP A 491 -6.42 12.59 19.50
C ASP A 491 -7.65 12.71 20.43
N LEU A 492 -7.59 12.07 21.59
CA LEU A 492 -8.69 12.03 22.56
C LEU A 492 -8.56 13.08 23.66
N ASP A 493 -7.39 13.71 23.83
CA ASP A 493 -7.10 14.60 24.96
C ASP A 493 -6.84 16.06 24.54
N GLY A 494 -6.72 16.29 23.23
CA GLY A 494 -6.63 17.58 22.59
C GLY A 494 -5.26 18.23 22.69
N ASP A 495 -4.22 17.46 23.04
CA ASP A 495 -2.87 18.00 23.22
C ASP A 495 -2.06 18.13 21.91
N GLU A 496 -2.56 17.54 20.82
CA GLU A 496 -2.04 17.71 19.47
C GLU A 496 -2.89 18.65 18.59
N ALA A 497 -3.97 19.22 19.14
CA ALA A 497 -4.85 20.15 18.45
C ALA A 497 -4.16 21.49 18.08
N GLY A 498 -3.96 21.72 16.79
CA GLY A 498 -3.74 23.05 16.22
C GLY A 498 -5.06 23.85 16.12
N ALA A 499 -4.97 25.15 15.85
CA ALA A 499 -6.13 26.05 15.85
C ALA A 499 -7.28 25.65 14.91
N ASP A 500 -7.05 24.79 13.90
CA ASP A 500 -8.05 24.46 12.88
C ASP A 500 -8.08 22.97 12.41
N THR A 501 -7.47 22.00 13.13
CA THR A 501 -7.56 20.56 12.78
C THR A 501 -7.49 19.66 14.03
N PRO A 502 -8.32 18.60 14.15
CA PRO A 502 -8.09 17.52 15.12
C PRO A 502 -6.73 16.87 14.84
N GLY A 503 -5.91 16.66 15.87
CA GLY A 503 -4.68 15.87 15.77
C GLY A 503 -4.98 14.37 15.71
N ASP A 504 -4.02 13.57 15.23
CA ASP A 504 -4.03 12.11 15.32
C ASP A 504 -2.83 11.70 16.19
N ASP A 505 -3.04 10.95 17.28
CA ASP A 505 -1.97 10.39 18.09
C ASP A 505 -1.29 9.23 17.34
N GLU A 506 0.05 9.18 17.37
CA GLU A 506 0.80 8.03 16.85
C GLU A 506 0.81 6.86 17.84
N ALA A 507 0.73 5.63 17.34
CA ALA A 507 0.70 4.43 18.17
C ALA A 507 1.57 3.31 17.59
N LEU A 508 2.27 2.59 18.45
CA LEU A 508 2.95 1.34 18.09
C LEU A 508 1.95 0.18 18.20
N CYS A 509 2.18 -0.85 17.39
CA CYS A 509 1.37 -2.07 17.38
C CYS A 509 2.14 -3.24 18.03
N PRO A 510 1.95 -3.53 19.33
CA PRO A 510 2.42 -4.74 19.98
C PRO A 510 1.89 -6.03 19.34
N TYR A 511 2.42 -7.19 19.73
CA TYR A 511 2.01 -8.47 19.13
C TYR A 511 0.51 -8.76 19.27
N ASP A 512 -0.08 -8.34 20.39
CA ASP A 512 -1.48 -8.47 20.74
C ASP A 512 -2.36 -7.29 20.29
N PHE A 513 -1.85 -6.43 19.39
CA PHE A 513 -2.60 -5.28 18.86
C PHE A 513 -3.95 -5.64 18.25
N ALA A 514 -4.09 -6.87 17.70
CA ALA A 514 -5.35 -7.37 17.14
C ALA A 514 -6.48 -7.46 18.19
N SER A 515 -6.14 -7.44 19.48
CA SER A 515 -7.10 -7.38 20.61
C SER A 515 -7.42 -5.94 21.04
N GLY A 516 -6.91 -4.93 20.33
CA GLY A 516 -7.06 -3.51 20.67
C GLY A 516 -5.95 -2.95 21.58
N GLU A 517 -4.90 -3.73 21.84
CA GLU A 517 -3.80 -3.35 22.74
C GLU A 517 -2.72 -2.55 21.99
N LEU A 518 -3.02 -1.28 21.69
CA LEU A 518 -2.06 -0.34 21.10
C LEU A 518 -1.19 0.34 22.16
N LEU A 519 0.03 0.71 21.78
CA LEU A 519 0.92 1.52 22.60
C LEU A 519 0.92 2.95 22.06
N ILE A 520 0.01 3.79 22.56
CA ILE A 520 -0.12 5.18 22.10
C ILE A 520 0.99 6.06 22.69
N ASP A 521 1.25 7.19 22.05
CA ASP A 521 2.26 8.17 22.48
C ASP A 521 2.08 8.59 23.95
N ASP A 522 0.84 8.68 24.41
CA ASP A 522 0.41 9.12 25.73
C ASP A 522 0.77 8.10 26.84
N ASP A 523 0.70 6.80 26.52
CA ASP A 523 1.16 5.72 27.38
C ASP A 523 2.68 5.82 27.60
N MET A 524 3.43 6.11 26.53
CA MET A 524 4.87 6.31 26.59
C MET A 524 5.22 7.60 27.33
N ARG A 525 4.47 8.68 27.10
CA ARG A 525 4.62 9.97 27.77
C ARG A 525 4.43 9.85 29.27
N ALA A 526 3.43 9.08 29.72
CA ALA A 526 3.19 8.79 31.14
C ALA A 526 4.38 8.08 31.81
N ILE A 527 5.08 7.20 31.07
CA ILE A 527 6.31 6.55 31.55
C ILE A 527 7.48 7.54 31.55
N PHE A 528 7.70 8.26 30.45
CA PHE A 528 8.84 9.17 30.29
C PHE A 528 8.81 10.36 31.26
N ARG A 529 7.62 10.85 31.64
CA ARG A 529 7.45 11.88 32.70
C ARG A 529 8.01 11.45 34.06
N ARG A 530 8.28 10.16 34.26
CA ARG A 530 8.85 9.61 35.50
C ARG A 530 10.37 9.48 35.45
N LEU A 531 11.02 9.86 34.35
CA LEU A 531 12.48 9.87 34.24
C LEU A 531 13.08 10.86 35.25
N PRO A 532 14.02 10.42 36.11
CA PRO A 532 14.74 11.31 36.99
C PRO A 532 15.61 12.32 36.23
N ASP A 533 15.76 13.52 36.78
CA ASP A 533 16.68 14.53 36.25
C ASP A 533 18.11 13.97 36.10
N GLY A 534 18.73 14.23 34.95
CA GLY A 534 20.08 13.75 34.64
C GLY A 534 20.15 12.34 34.04
N VAL A 535 19.03 11.66 33.79
CA VAL A 535 18.97 10.45 32.97
C VAL A 535 18.81 10.81 31.49
N ASN A 536 19.52 10.12 30.59
CA ASN A 536 19.36 10.30 29.15
C ASN A 536 18.59 9.11 28.55
N LEU A 537 17.41 9.36 27.97
CA LEU A 537 16.66 8.36 27.20
C LEU A 537 16.76 8.69 25.70
N THR A 538 17.14 7.71 24.89
CA THR A 538 17.10 7.79 23.42
C THR A 538 16.18 6.71 22.88
N CYS A 539 15.25 7.07 21.99
CA CYS A 539 14.32 6.13 21.38
C CYS A 539 14.57 6.00 19.88
N PHE A 540 14.55 4.77 19.35
CA PHE A 540 14.66 4.45 17.93
C PHE A 540 13.41 3.69 17.50
N PHE A 541 12.71 4.23 16.49
CA PHE A 541 11.47 3.64 15.99
C PHE A 541 11.61 3.32 14.51
N ASP A 542 11.53 2.03 14.19
CA ASP A 542 11.49 1.50 12.84
C ASP A 542 10.07 0.98 12.56
N CYS A 543 9.16 1.92 12.32
CA CYS A 543 7.74 1.69 12.07
C CYS A 543 7.13 2.84 11.25
N CYS A 544 6.00 2.58 10.56
CA CYS A 544 5.24 3.62 9.86
C CYS A 544 4.56 4.57 10.89
N HIS A 545 4.49 5.88 10.60
CA HIS A 545 3.93 6.95 11.47
C HIS A 545 4.73 7.21 12.78
N SER A 546 5.95 7.74 12.68
CA SER A 546 6.84 8.09 13.82
C SER A 546 7.24 9.58 13.89
N GLY A 547 6.53 10.45 13.18
CA GLY A 547 6.85 11.87 13.00
C GLY A 547 6.71 12.73 14.26
N THR A 548 5.69 12.50 15.09
CA THR A 548 5.39 13.30 16.30
C THR A 548 6.06 12.75 17.56
N ILE A 549 6.38 11.45 17.59
CA ILE A 549 7.25 10.84 18.62
C ILE A 549 8.56 11.62 18.82
N THR A 550 9.07 12.26 17.75
CA THR A 550 10.29 13.08 17.77
C THR A 550 10.09 14.44 18.45
N ARG A 551 8.86 14.99 18.49
CA ARG A 551 8.55 16.26 19.16
C ARG A 551 8.57 16.16 20.68
N MET A 552 8.30 14.99 21.26
CA MET A 552 8.45 14.79 22.71
C MET A 552 9.91 14.87 23.20
N ALA A 553 10.89 14.70 22.31
CA ALA A 553 12.31 14.78 22.66
C ALA A 553 12.88 16.21 22.67
N LEU A 554 12.14 17.21 22.14
CA LEU A 554 12.56 18.61 22.08
C LEU A 554 11.62 19.47 22.93
N GLY A 555 11.95 19.63 24.20
CA GLY A 555 11.16 20.37 25.18
C GLY A 555 10.80 21.80 24.75
N GLY A 556 9.51 22.13 24.89
CA GLY A 556 8.94 23.48 24.75
C GLY A 556 8.04 23.80 25.96
N ARG A 557 8.18 25.01 26.50
CA ARG A 557 7.70 25.48 27.81
C ARG A 557 6.17 25.51 28.00
N ALA A 558 5.77 25.06 29.20
CA ALA A 558 4.60 25.37 30.03
C ALA A 558 3.52 26.34 29.51
N GLY A 559 2.29 25.83 29.40
CA GLY A 559 1.02 26.56 29.57
C GLY A 559 0.08 25.70 30.42
N GLY A 560 -0.43 26.24 31.54
CA GLY A 560 -1.07 25.46 32.60
C GLY A 560 -2.38 24.77 32.19
N PHE A 561 -2.46 23.47 32.44
CA PHE A 561 -3.68 22.67 32.32
C PHE A 561 -4.01 21.98 33.64
N THR A 562 -5.23 22.16 34.12
CA THR A 562 -5.75 21.48 35.32
C THR A 562 -6.22 20.06 34.95
N PRO A 563 -5.76 18.99 35.63
CA PRO A 563 -6.13 17.63 35.26
C PRO A 563 -7.58 17.34 35.67
N ARG A 564 -8.45 17.04 34.69
CA ARG A 564 -9.70 16.34 34.95
C ARG A 564 -9.44 14.84 34.88
N LYS A 565 -9.72 14.12 35.97
CA LYS A 565 -9.66 12.65 36.04
C LYS A 565 -10.65 12.03 35.06
N ARG A 566 -10.17 11.22 34.11
CA ARG A 566 -11.02 10.25 33.38
C ARG A 566 -11.48 9.13 34.33
N PRO A 567 -12.70 8.60 34.19
CA PRO A 567 -13.15 7.45 34.95
C PRO A 567 -12.42 6.16 34.50
N PRO A 568 -12.16 5.21 35.41
CA PRO A 568 -11.47 3.97 35.07
C PRO A 568 -12.33 3.07 34.18
N PHE A 569 -11.72 2.47 33.15
CA PHE A 569 -12.32 1.38 32.37
C PHE A 569 -12.61 0.17 33.26
N PRO A 570 -13.78 -0.49 33.12
CA PRO A 570 -14.13 -1.66 33.92
C PRO A 570 -13.23 -2.84 33.51
N ARG A 571 -12.46 -3.36 34.47
CA ARG A 571 -11.74 -4.63 34.33
C ARG A 571 -12.76 -5.77 34.26
N ARG A 572 -12.64 -6.65 33.27
CA ARG A 572 -13.36 -7.93 33.25
C ARG A 572 -12.80 -8.80 34.38
N ASP A 573 -13.63 -9.05 35.40
CA ASP A 573 -13.36 -10.12 36.36
C ASP A 573 -13.40 -11.48 35.64
N PRO A 574 -12.48 -12.40 35.98
CA PRO A 574 -12.56 -13.77 35.50
C PRO A 574 -13.53 -14.53 36.41
N HIS A 575 -14.66 -14.97 35.87
CA HIS A 575 -15.47 -15.97 36.55
C HIS A 575 -15.84 -17.12 35.62
N PRO A 576 -16.01 -18.32 36.23
CA PRO A 576 -15.67 -19.59 35.65
C PRO A 576 -16.90 -20.25 35.05
N TYR A 577 -16.68 -21.07 34.02
CA TYR A 577 -17.12 -22.47 33.89
C TYR A 577 -16.85 -22.92 32.45
#